data_AF-A0A842RWC5-F1
#
_entry.id   AF-A0A842RWC5-F1
#
_cell.length_a   1.000
_cell.length_b   1.000
_cell.length_c   1.000
_cell.angle_alpha   90.00
_cell.angle_beta   90.00
_cell.angle_gamma   90.00
#
_symmetry.space_group_name_H-M   'P 1'
#
loop_
_entity.id
_entity.type
_entity.pdbx_description
1 polymer ?
#
loop_
_entity_poly.entity_id
_entity_poly.type
_entity_poly.pdbx_seq_one_letter_code
_entity_poly.pdbx_strand_id
1 'polypeptide(L)'
;MSSINLKRVRQINDGEQKKGPILYWMSRDQRINDNWTLIFAQEQALKRKNALIVLFNLLPKFKEATMRVYAFMLKGLQKLEKQLNSLNISFILLQGSPEKTIPKFIEDYKIASLATDFSPLKIKQRSIDRINDLISVPFYEVDSHNIIPLWEASNKKEYAAYTLRNKIQSKLIQYLEEFPKIKKHPIAWNENFSSIDWSKIFDKINLKEIKFSNINFLPGENEAYNILEEFLETKFQDYNNYRNDPNLDAISNLSPYLHFGQVSSQRVVLEAQKVNPIRELKSSFYDEIIVRKELSDNFCYYESNYDNFEGFPSWAKETLNVHRNDEREYIYSKEEFENAKTHDYTCSNRSENCE
;
A
#
# COMPACT_ATOMS: atom_id res chain seq x y z
N MET A 1 15.03 -21.29 -12.03
CA MET A 1 15.41 -20.49 -10.85
C MET A 1 14.28 -19.50 -10.59
N SER A 2 13.96 -19.22 -9.32
CA SER A 2 12.93 -18.23 -8.96
C SER A 2 13.43 -16.84 -9.37
N SER A 3 12.59 -16.05 -10.02
CA SER A 3 12.91 -14.68 -10.46
C SER A 3 12.77 -13.64 -9.36
N ILE A 4 12.19 -14.01 -8.22
CA ILE A 4 12.08 -13.16 -7.03
C ILE A 4 13.19 -13.47 -6.03
N ASN A 5 13.77 -12.42 -5.45
CA ASN A 5 14.60 -12.55 -4.25
C ASN A 5 13.76 -13.04 -3.07
N LEU A 6 13.97 -14.29 -2.64
CA LEU A 6 13.18 -14.92 -1.57
C LEU A 6 13.25 -14.21 -0.22
N LYS A 7 14.21 -13.31 0.00
CA LYS A 7 14.24 -12.45 1.19
C LYS A 7 13.06 -11.47 1.27
N ARG A 8 12.36 -11.23 0.15
CA ARG A 8 11.08 -10.49 0.10
C ARG A 8 9.91 -11.28 0.65
N VAL A 9 10.07 -12.59 0.85
CA VAL A 9 9.01 -13.52 1.24
C VAL A 9 9.24 -13.99 2.67
N ARG A 10 8.25 -13.75 3.53
CA ARG A 10 8.16 -14.32 4.86
C ARG A 10 7.16 -15.46 4.84
N GLN A 11 7.62 -16.66 5.20
CA GLN A 11 6.72 -17.78 5.39
C GLN A 11 6.10 -17.68 6.78
N ILE A 12 4.76 -17.57 6.85
CA ILE A 12 4.00 -17.46 8.09
C ILE A 12 3.78 -18.84 8.70
N ASN A 13 3.48 -19.84 7.86
CA ASN A 13 3.42 -21.24 8.27
C ASN A 13 3.87 -22.19 7.13
N ASP A 14 4.19 -23.44 7.49
CA ASP A 14 4.49 -24.50 6.53
C ASP A 14 3.26 -25.13 5.88
N GLY A 15 2.20 -25.33 6.66
CA GLY A 15 0.94 -25.93 6.24
C GLY A 15 1.08 -27.28 5.51
N GLU A 16 -0.05 -27.83 5.10
CA GLU A 16 -0.13 -29.04 4.28
C GLU A 16 -0.09 -28.68 2.80
N GLN A 17 0.80 -29.33 2.05
CA GLN A 17 0.87 -29.15 0.61
C GLN A 17 -0.33 -29.84 -0.07
N LYS A 18 -1.38 -29.06 -0.35
CA LYS A 18 -2.60 -29.53 -1.04
C LYS A 18 -2.51 -29.29 -2.56
N LYS A 19 -3.33 -30.02 -3.31
CA LYS A 19 -3.59 -29.73 -4.74
C LYS A 19 -4.73 -28.73 -4.84
N GLY A 20 -4.59 -27.72 -5.70
CA GLY A 20 -5.61 -26.70 -5.92
C GLY A 20 -5.02 -25.34 -6.29
N PRO A 21 -5.86 -24.33 -6.54
CA PRO A 21 -5.39 -23.02 -6.98
C PRO A 21 -4.47 -22.35 -5.95
N ILE A 22 -3.57 -21.49 -6.42
CA ILE A 22 -2.81 -20.58 -5.55
C ILE A 22 -3.63 -19.31 -5.38
N LEU A 23 -3.77 -18.86 -4.13
CA LEU A 23 -4.54 -17.67 -3.78
C LEU A 23 -3.61 -16.53 -3.39
N TYR A 24 -3.68 -15.41 -4.10
CA TYR A 24 -3.14 -14.13 -3.64
C TYR A 24 -4.26 -13.32 -3.00
N TRP A 25 -4.24 -13.22 -1.66
CA TRP A 25 -5.03 -12.23 -0.94
C TRP A 25 -4.37 -10.85 -1.07
N MET A 26 -4.87 -10.08 -2.04
CA MET A 26 -4.47 -8.70 -2.28
C MET A 26 -5.13 -7.76 -1.26
N SER A 27 -4.35 -6.82 -0.73
CA SER A 27 -4.84 -5.80 0.18
C SER A 27 -4.18 -4.44 -0.06
N ARG A 28 -2.87 -4.32 0.18
CA ARG A 28 -2.14 -3.05 0.10
C ARG A 28 -1.68 -2.71 -1.31
N ASP A 29 -1.28 -3.70 -2.09
CA ASP A 29 -0.63 -3.50 -3.39
C ASP A 29 -1.58 -3.80 -4.55
N GLN A 30 -2.48 -2.85 -4.86
CA GLN A 30 -3.58 -3.01 -5.80
C GLN A 30 -3.20 -2.72 -7.27
N ARG A 31 -2.22 -3.49 -7.77
CA ARG A 31 -1.69 -3.39 -9.15
C ARG A 31 -1.22 -4.74 -9.67
N ILE A 32 -1.09 -4.86 -10.99
CA ILE A 32 -0.56 -6.06 -11.65
C ILE A 32 0.94 -5.95 -11.86
N ASN A 33 1.39 -4.85 -12.47
CA ASN A 33 2.81 -4.69 -12.74
C ASN A 33 3.54 -4.29 -11.46
N ASP A 34 4.82 -4.66 -11.41
CA ASP A 34 5.71 -4.29 -10.31
C ASP A 34 5.17 -4.70 -8.92
N ASN A 35 4.50 -5.87 -8.85
CA ASN A 35 3.92 -6.45 -7.64
C ASN A 35 4.62 -7.77 -7.29
N TRP A 36 5.55 -7.74 -6.32
CA TRP A 36 6.32 -8.92 -5.91
C TRP A 36 5.45 -10.06 -5.39
N THR A 37 4.30 -9.78 -4.77
CA THR A 37 3.37 -10.77 -4.23
C THR A 37 2.67 -11.51 -5.36
N LEU A 38 2.20 -10.78 -6.38
CA LEU A 38 1.58 -11.39 -7.56
C LEU A 38 2.60 -12.19 -8.37
N ILE A 39 3.83 -11.68 -8.52
CA ILE A 39 4.95 -12.38 -9.16
C ILE A 39 5.21 -13.70 -8.42
N PHE A 40 5.38 -13.64 -7.09
CA PHE A 40 5.60 -14.83 -6.26
C PHE A 40 4.46 -15.84 -6.38
N ALA A 41 3.20 -15.38 -6.29
CA ALA A 41 2.03 -16.25 -6.40
C ALA A 41 1.94 -16.91 -7.79
N GLN A 42 2.24 -16.18 -8.87
CA GLN A 42 2.29 -16.74 -10.22
C GLN A 42 3.42 -17.77 -10.37
N GLU A 43 4.61 -17.51 -9.83
CA GLU A 43 5.69 -18.50 -9.85
C GLU A 43 5.31 -19.79 -9.13
N GLN A 44 4.68 -19.69 -7.95
CA GLN A 44 4.18 -20.87 -7.23
C GLN A 44 3.13 -21.63 -8.04
N ALA A 45 2.19 -20.92 -8.66
CA ALA A 45 1.14 -21.51 -9.47
C ALA A 45 1.70 -22.22 -10.71
N LEU A 46 2.64 -21.59 -11.42
CA LEU A 46 3.31 -22.18 -12.58
C LEU A 46 4.14 -23.41 -12.21
N LYS A 47 4.93 -23.34 -11.12
CA LYS A 47 5.73 -24.47 -10.63
C LYS A 47 4.87 -25.68 -10.29
N ARG A 48 3.69 -25.45 -9.72
CA ARG A 48 2.76 -26.50 -9.30
C ARG A 48 1.78 -26.94 -10.40
N LYS A 49 1.76 -26.23 -11.53
CA LYS A 49 0.76 -26.40 -12.60
C LYS A 49 -0.68 -26.24 -12.08
N ASN A 50 -0.90 -25.21 -11.29
CA ASN A 50 -2.20 -24.88 -10.71
C ASN A 50 -2.71 -23.54 -11.27
N ALA A 51 -4.02 -23.30 -11.16
CA ALA A 51 -4.59 -21.97 -11.43
C ALA A 51 -4.11 -20.94 -10.40
N LEU A 52 -4.19 -19.65 -10.76
CA LEU A 52 -3.90 -18.52 -9.90
C LEU A 52 -5.15 -17.67 -9.73
N ILE A 53 -5.48 -17.32 -8.49
CA ILE A 53 -6.62 -16.48 -8.12
C ILE A 53 -6.11 -15.28 -7.34
N VAL A 54 -6.59 -14.10 -7.68
CA VAL A 54 -6.42 -12.89 -6.88
C VAL A 54 -7.73 -12.61 -6.15
N LEU A 55 -7.66 -12.43 -4.84
CA LEU A 55 -8.82 -12.14 -4.00
C LEU A 55 -8.60 -10.84 -3.24
N PHE A 56 -9.56 -9.93 -3.35
CA PHE A 56 -9.66 -8.75 -2.52
C PHE A 56 -10.83 -8.89 -1.55
N ASN A 57 -10.62 -8.59 -0.27
CA ASN A 57 -11.69 -8.64 0.73
C ASN A 57 -12.08 -7.23 1.17
N LEU A 58 -13.24 -6.77 0.71
CA LEU A 58 -13.80 -5.47 1.02
C LEU A 58 -14.40 -5.45 2.43
N LEU A 59 -13.81 -4.65 3.31
CA LEU A 59 -14.36 -4.38 4.63
C LEU A 59 -15.61 -3.47 4.50
N PRO A 60 -16.75 -3.83 5.11
CA PRO A 60 -17.99 -3.04 5.03
C PRO A 60 -17.84 -1.62 5.59
N LYS A 61 -16.97 -1.45 6.58
CA LYS A 61 -16.57 -0.16 7.14
C LYS A 61 -15.09 -0.22 7.54
N PHE A 62 -14.24 0.46 6.80
CA PHE A 62 -12.91 0.84 7.27
C PHE A 62 -13.11 2.09 8.11
N LYS A 63 -12.98 1.95 9.44
CA LYS A 63 -13.24 3.03 10.41
C LYS A 63 -12.54 4.30 9.91
N GLU A 64 -13.31 5.37 9.73
CA GLU A 64 -12.87 6.72 9.31
C GLU A 64 -12.55 6.96 7.83
N ALA A 65 -12.53 5.95 6.94
CA ALA A 65 -12.31 6.22 5.52
C ALA A 65 -13.53 6.93 4.91
N THR A 66 -13.29 8.08 4.30
CA THR A 66 -14.30 8.87 3.62
C THR A 66 -14.72 8.19 2.31
N MET A 67 -15.91 8.56 1.83
CA MET A 67 -16.48 8.05 0.57
C MET A 67 -15.54 8.22 -0.63
N ARG A 68 -14.77 9.31 -0.67
CA ARG A 68 -13.77 9.57 -1.72
C ARG A 68 -12.67 8.51 -1.77
N VAL A 69 -12.19 8.07 -0.61
CA VAL A 69 -11.11 7.08 -0.47
C VAL A 69 -11.61 5.72 -1.00
N TYR A 70 -12.82 5.33 -0.62
CA TYR A 70 -13.48 4.13 -1.14
C TYR A 70 -13.75 4.20 -2.64
N ALA A 71 -14.26 5.32 -3.14
CA ALA A 71 -14.56 5.48 -4.56
C ALA A 71 -13.30 5.40 -5.42
N PHE A 72 -12.21 6.03 -4.99
CA PHE A 72 -10.91 5.95 -5.66
C PHE A 72 -10.40 4.49 -5.71
N MET A 73 -10.39 3.81 -4.57
CA MET A 73 -9.98 2.40 -4.47
C MET A 73 -10.80 1.49 -5.40
N LEU A 74 -12.13 1.55 -5.31
CA LEU A 74 -13.02 0.62 -6.02
C LEU A 74 -13.01 0.84 -7.53
N LYS A 75 -12.93 2.08 -7.99
CA LYS A 75 -12.74 2.37 -9.42
C LYS A 75 -11.39 1.84 -9.93
N GLY A 76 -10.34 1.89 -9.10
CA GLY A 76 -9.05 1.24 -9.37
C GLY A 76 -9.19 -0.28 -9.49
N LEU A 77 -9.84 -0.92 -8.51
CA LEU A 77 -10.08 -2.38 -8.53
C LEU A 77 -10.96 -2.83 -9.72
N GLN A 78 -11.91 -2.00 -10.16
CA GLN A 78 -12.71 -2.29 -11.36
C GLN A 78 -11.85 -2.34 -12.63
N LYS A 79 -10.84 -1.47 -12.76
CA LYS A 79 -9.87 -1.53 -13.87
C LYS A 79 -8.95 -2.74 -13.74
N LEU A 80 -8.49 -3.02 -12.52
CA LEU A 80 -7.63 -4.15 -12.19
C LEU A 80 -8.28 -5.49 -12.57
N GLU A 81 -9.56 -5.69 -12.26
CA GLU A 81 -10.32 -6.89 -12.62
C GLU A 81 -10.23 -7.18 -14.13
N LYS A 82 -10.47 -6.17 -14.97
CA LYS A 82 -10.42 -6.30 -16.43
C LYS A 82 -9.03 -6.71 -16.91
N GLN A 83 -7.99 -6.11 -16.33
CA GLN A 83 -6.61 -6.43 -16.69
C GLN A 83 -6.22 -7.84 -16.25
N LEU A 84 -6.58 -8.28 -15.03
CA LEU A 84 -6.35 -9.65 -14.54
C LEU A 84 -7.07 -10.70 -15.41
N ASN A 85 -8.33 -10.43 -15.80
CA ASN A 85 -9.08 -11.33 -16.68
C ASN A 85 -8.42 -11.50 -18.06
N SER A 86 -7.83 -10.43 -18.61
CA SER A 86 -7.07 -10.50 -19.88
C SER A 86 -5.83 -11.41 -19.77
N LEU A 87 -5.28 -11.54 -18.57
CA LEU A 87 -4.15 -12.41 -18.22
C LEU A 87 -4.60 -13.81 -17.79
N ASN A 88 -5.88 -14.15 -17.91
CA ASN A 88 -6.43 -15.43 -17.45
C ASN A 88 -6.18 -15.69 -15.94
N ILE A 89 -6.24 -14.62 -15.14
CA ILE A 89 -6.13 -14.67 -13.68
C ILE A 89 -7.47 -14.20 -13.12
N SER A 90 -8.17 -15.06 -12.36
CA SER A 90 -9.48 -14.73 -11.80
C SER A 90 -9.33 -13.70 -10.68
N PHE A 91 -10.15 -12.66 -10.71
CA PHE A 91 -10.26 -11.68 -9.63
C PHE A 91 -11.56 -11.89 -8.84
N ILE A 92 -11.45 -12.02 -7.52
CA ILE A 92 -12.55 -12.30 -6.61
C ILE A 92 -12.68 -11.18 -5.59
N LEU A 93 -13.89 -10.65 -5.44
CA LEU A 93 -14.20 -9.63 -4.44
C LEU A 93 -15.15 -10.19 -3.39
N LEU A 94 -14.65 -10.44 -2.19
CA LEU A 94 -15.46 -10.82 -1.04
C LEU A 94 -15.82 -9.61 -0.20
N GLN A 95 -16.97 -9.65 0.49
CA GLN A 95 -17.42 -8.61 1.42
C GLN A 95 -17.52 -9.20 2.82
N GLY A 96 -16.94 -8.52 3.81
CA GLY A 96 -17.01 -8.95 5.21
C GLY A 96 -15.64 -8.95 5.89
N SER A 97 -15.53 -9.66 7.02
CA SER A 97 -14.26 -9.79 7.75
C SER A 97 -13.37 -10.83 7.07
N PRO A 98 -12.11 -10.49 6.73
CA PRO A 98 -11.18 -11.40 6.05
C PRO A 98 -10.92 -12.67 6.85
N GLU A 99 -10.98 -12.59 8.19
CA GLU A 99 -10.80 -13.73 9.09
C GLU A 99 -11.93 -14.77 9.00
N LYS A 100 -13.06 -14.43 8.38
CA LYS A 100 -14.16 -15.38 8.10
C LYS A 100 -14.20 -15.78 6.63
N THR A 101 -14.06 -14.81 5.73
CA THR A 101 -14.26 -15.01 4.30
C THR A 101 -13.11 -15.78 3.66
N ILE A 102 -11.85 -15.50 4.05
CA ILE A 102 -10.67 -16.12 3.45
C ILE A 102 -10.52 -17.59 3.86
N PRO A 103 -10.60 -17.98 5.15
CA PRO A 103 -10.55 -19.39 5.53
C PRO A 103 -11.66 -20.21 4.87
N LYS A 104 -12.89 -19.67 4.84
CA LYS A 104 -14.01 -20.30 4.15
C LYS A 104 -13.73 -20.48 2.65
N PHE A 105 -13.22 -19.46 1.97
CA PHE A 105 -12.87 -19.57 0.55
C PHE A 105 -11.77 -20.62 0.30
N ILE A 106 -10.79 -20.72 1.20
CA ILE A 106 -9.73 -21.73 1.14
C ILE A 106 -10.31 -23.15 1.22
N GLU A 107 -11.27 -23.38 2.12
CA GLU A 107 -11.95 -24.65 2.29
C GLU A 107 -12.85 -24.99 1.08
N ASP A 108 -13.76 -24.08 0.72
CA ASP A 108 -14.75 -24.27 -0.34
C ASP A 108 -14.10 -24.59 -1.69
N TYR A 109 -12.98 -23.93 -2.01
CA TYR A 109 -12.29 -24.05 -3.31
C TYR A 109 -10.96 -24.81 -3.24
N LYS A 110 -10.69 -25.49 -2.12
CA LYS A 110 -9.51 -26.35 -1.92
C LYS A 110 -8.20 -25.66 -2.33
N ILE A 111 -8.02 -24.42 -1.87
CA ILE A 111 -6.83 -23.62 -2.18
C ILE A 111 -5.57 -24.35 -1.70
N ALA A 112 -4.50 -24.34 -2.51
CA ALA A 112 -3.27 -25.06 -2.22
C ALA A 112 -2.30 -24.27 -1.33
N SER A 113 -2.29 -22.93 -1.45
CA SER A 113 -1.50 -22.04 -0.61
C SER A 113 -2.03 -20.61 -0.70
N LEU A 114 -1.81 -19.85 0.36
CA LEU A 114 -2.16 -18.44 0.47
C LEU A 114 -0.89 -17.58 0.40
N ALA A 115 -0.91 -16.52 -0.39
CA ALA A 115 0.06 -15.43 -0.34
C ALA A 115 -0.66 -14.11 -0.06
N THR A 116 -0.04 -13.19 0.66
CA THR A 116 -0.57 -11.83 0.86
C THR A 116 0.53 -10.78 0.83
N ASP A 117 0.17 -9.52 0.56
CA ASP A 117 1.08 -8.38 0.65
C ASP A 117 1.27 -7.89 2.09
N PHE A 118 2.46 -7.34 2.35
CA PHE A 118 2.84 -6.80 3.65
C PHE A 118 2.18 -5.44 3.95
N SER A 119 1.70 -5.27 5.18
CA SER A 119 1.40 -3.96 5.77
C SER A 119 1.69 -3.97 7.26
N PRO A 120 2.40 -2.97 7.82
CA PRO A 120 2.74 -2.92 9.24
C PRO A 120 1.54 -2.57 10.12
N LEU A 121 0.39 -2.20 9.54
CA LEU A 121 -0.77 -1.76 10.30
C LEU A 121 -1.35 -2.90 11.16
N LYS A 122 -1.70 -2.59 12.42
CA LYS A 122 -2.29 -3.53 13.40
C LYS A 122 -3.44 -4.35 12.83
N ILE A 123 -4.30 -3.72 12.03
CA ILE A 123 -5.48 -4.39 11.44
C ILE A 123 -5.07 -5.52 10.48
N LYS A 124 -4.04 -5.29 9.65
CA LYS A 124 -3.51 -6.30 8.73
C LYS A 124 -2.82 -7.40 9.52
N GLN A 125 -1.90 -7.05 10.42
CA GLN A 125 -1.12 -8.05 11.17
C GLN A 125 -2.04 -8.95 12.02
N ARG A 126 -3.02 -8.39 12.72
CA ARG A 126 -4.05 -9.19 13.44
C ARG A 126 -4.87 -10.09 12.53
N SER A 127 -5.16 -9.64 11.30
CA SER A 127 -5.89 -10.46 10.33
C SER A 127 -5.03 -11.62 9.84
N ILE A 128 -3.74 -11.40 9.60
CA ILE A 128 -2.76 -12.44 9.25
C ILE A 128 -2.70 -13.49 10.36
N ASP A 129 -2.51 -13.09 11.61
CA ASP A 129 -2.42 -14.01 12.75
C ASP A 129 -3.69 -14.87 12.88
N ARG A 130 -4.86 -14.23 12.84
CA ARG A 130 -6.14 -14.94 12.95
C ARG A 130 -6.42 -15.87 11.78
N ILE A 131 -6.10 -15.46 10.55
CA ILE A 131 -6.27 -16.33 9.38
C ILE A 131 -5.31 -17.51 9.48
N ASN A 132 -4.07 -17.27 9.91
CA ASN A 132 -3.07 -18.31 10.11
C ASN A 132 -3.56 -19.41 11.06
N ASP A 133 -4.21 -19.04 12.17
CA ASP A 133 -4.78 -19.99 13.13
C ASP A 133 -5.96 -20.81 12.57
N LEU A 134 -6.60 -20.34 11.49
CA LEU A 134 -7.82 -20.92 10.91
C LEU A 134 -7.56 -21.72 9.62
N ILE A 135 -6.35 -21.71 9.09
CA ILE A 135 -6.02 -22.39 7.83
C ILE A 135 -4.94 -23.45 8.04
N SER A 136 -5.02 -24.51 7.25
CA SER A 136 -4.02 -25.59 7.28
C SER A 136 -3.08 -25.55 6.08
N VAL A 137 -3.18 -24.57 5.19
CA VAL A 137 -2.41 -24.48 3.94
C VAL A 137 -1.20 -23.54 4.12
N PRO A 138 -0.10 -23.76 3.37
CA PRO A 138 1.05 -22.87 3.42
C PRO A 138 0.65 -21.42 3.24
N PHE A 139 1.11 -20.56 4.13
CA PHE A 139 0.81 -19.13 4.11
C PHE A 139 2.09 -18.30 4.04
N TYR A 140 2.15 -17.41 3.06
CA TYR A 140 3.26 -16.51 2.79
C TYR A 140 2.82 -15.04 2.84
N GLU A 141 3.67 -14.19 3.37
CA GLU A 141 3.57 -12.73 3.26
C GLU A 141 4.75 -12.21 2.44
N VAL A 142 4.51 -11.28 1.53
CA VAL A 142 5.53 -10.73 0.64
C VAL A 142 5.54 -9.21 0.75
N ASP A 143 6.73 -8.63 0.95
CA ASP A 143 6.89 -7.18 0.89
C ASP A 143 6.98 -6.71 -0.56
N SER A 144 5.84 -6.21 -1.05
CA SER A 144 5.67 -5.62 -2.38
C SER A 144 5.61 -4.10 -2.35
N HIS A 145 5.66 -3.51 -1.16
CA HIS A 145 5.41 -2.08 -0.99
C HIS A 145 6.70 -1.29 -0.86
N ASN A 146 7.71 -1.90 -0.22
CA ASN A 146 9.02 -1.32 0.02
C ASN A 146 10.03 -1.85 -1.01
N ILE A 147 11.05 -1.05 -1.31
CA ILE A 147 12.14 -1.46 -2.21
C ILE A 147 12.95 -2.53 -1.51
N ILE A 148 13.30 -2.30 -0.25
CA ILE A 148 13.95 -3.28 0.62
C ILE A 148 12.88 -3.83 1.56
N PRO A 149 12.71 -5.17 1.65
CA PRO A 149 11.76 -5.75 2.60
C PRO A 149 11.99 -5.21 4.00
N LEU A 150 10.92 -4.85 4.71
CA LEU A 150 11.02 -4.16 5.99
C LEU A 150 11.94 -4.88 7.00
N TRP A 151 11.83 -6.21 7.10
CA TRP A 151 12.66 -7.05 7.97
C TRP A 151 14.11 -7.17 7.51
N GLU A 152 14.39 -6.94 6.22
CA GLU A 152 15.75 -6.84 5.70
C GLU A 152 16.31 -5.42 5.85
N ALA A 153 15.50 -4.37 5.81
CA ALA A 153 15.95 -2.98 5.90
C ALA A 153 16.57 -2.68 7.28
N SER A 154 15.89 -3.06 8.35
CA SER A 154 16.40 -3.00 9.73
C SER A 154 15.73 -4.04 10.61
N ASN A 155 16.48 -4.59 11.56
CA ASN A 155 16.00 -5.55 12.57
C ASN A 155 15.44 -4.89 13.84
N LYS A 156 15.28 -3.57 13.84
CA LYS A 156 14.78 -2.79 14.98
C LYS A 156 14.10 -1.51 14.53
N LYS A 157 13.39 -0.87 15.48
CA LYS A 157 12.89 0.50 15.35
C LYS A 157 14.06 1.46 15.12
N GLU A 158 14.03 2.17 14.01
CA GLU A 158 14.94 3.27 13.72
C GLU A 158 14.35 4.59 14.22
N TYR A 159 15.21 5.41 14.83
CA TYR A 159 14.77 6.66 15.46
C TYR A 159 14.60 7.80 14.46
N ALA A 160 15.35 7.79 13.35
CA ALA A 160 15.35 8.88 12.39
C ALA A 160 15.79 8.44 11.00
N ALA A 161 15.51 9.27 9.99
CA ALA A 161 15.91 9.02 8.61
C ALA A 161 17.42 8.75 8.47
N TYR A 162 18.26 9.48 9.21
CA TYR A 162 19.72 9.29 9.12
C TYR A 162 20.20 7.93 9.66
N THR A 163 19.48 7.31 10.59
CA THR A 163 19.87 5.99 11.13
C THR A 163 19.48 4.87 10.17
N LEU A 164 18.36 5.01 9.46
CA LEU A 164 17.91 4.06 8.45
C LEU A 164 18.65 4.22 7.10
N ARG A 165 18.98 5.46 6.69
CA ARG A 165 19.54 5.77 5.37
C ARG A 165 20.78 4.95 5.03
N ASN A 166 21.74 4.84 5.95
CA ASN A 166 22.98 4.09 5.71
C ASN A 166 22.69 2.60 5.47
N LYS A 167 21.70 2.03 6.17
CA LYS A 167 21.29 0.63 5.99
C LYS A 167 20.64 0.41 4.63
N ILE A 168 19.73 1.30 4.25
CA ILE A 168 19.09 1.30 2.92
C ILE A 168 20.15 1.43 1.84
N GLN A 169 21.03 2.43 1.92
CA GLN A 169 22.05 2.70 0.90
C GLN A 169 22.97 1.49 0.65
N SER A 170 23.38 0.79 1.72
CA SER A 170 24.22 -0.41 1.61
C SER A 170 23.55 -1.59 0.89
N LYS A 171 22.21 -1.61 0.84
CA LYS A 171 21.41 -2.70 0.28
C LYS A 171 20.71 -2.32 -1.01
N LEU A 172 20.61 -1.03 -1.32
CA LEU A 172 19.78 -0.53 -2.41
C LEU A 172 20.16 -1.16 -3.75
N ILE A 173 21.45 -1.29 -4.06
CA ILE A 173 21.93 -1.91 -5.31
C ILE A 173 21.42 -3.36 -5.47
N GLN A 174 21.26 -4.09 -4.36
CA GLN A 174 20.77 -5.47 -4.39
C GLN A 174 19.25 -5.56 -4.61
N TYR A 175 18.49 -4.57 -4.14
CA TYR A 175 17.02 -4.65 -4.09
C TYR A 175 16.32 -3.71 -5.08
N LEU A 176 17.01 -2.70 -5.61
CA LEU A 176 16.53 -1.83 -6.68
C LEU A 176 16.75 -2.52 -8.03
N GLU A 177 16.02 -3.61 -8.23
CA GLU A 177 16.08 -4.46 -9.42
C GLU A 177 14.87 -4.23 -10.33
N GLU A 178 14.99 -4.56 -11.61
CA GLU A 178 13.83 -4.58 -12.51
C GLU A 178 12.89 -5.74 -12.19
N PHE A 179 11.61 -5.55 -12.52
CA PHE A 179 10.58 -6.56 -12.25
C PHE A 179 10.42 -7.55 -13.41
N PRO A 180 10.27 -8.85 -13.13
CA PRO A 180 9.77 -9.79 -14.13
C PRO A 180 8.33 -9.46 -14.49
N LYS A 181 8.00 -9.54 -15.78
CA LYS A 181 6.62 -9.28 -16.26
C LYS A 181 5.69 -10.42 -15.86
N ILE A 182 4.50 -10.08 -15.36
CA ILE A 182 3.39 -11.02 -15.22
C ILE A 182 3.00 -11.54 -16.61
N LYS A 183 2.84 -12.85 -16.70
CA LYS A 183 2.47 -13.52 -17.95
C LYS A 183 1.00 -13.90 -17.92
N LYS A 184 0.41 -14.11 -19.09
CA LYS A 184 -0.90 -14.77 -19.19
C LYS A 184 -0.80 -16.15 -18.55
N HIS A 185 -1.66 -16.44 -17.59
CA HIS A 185 -1.62 -17.68 -16.84
C HIS A 185 -2.14 -18.84 -17.70
N PRO A 186 -1.42 -19.97 -17.81
CA PRO A 186 -1.77 -21.04 -18.75
C PRO A 186 -2.99 -21.88 -18.30
N ILE A 187 -3.35 -21.85 -17.02
CA ILE A 187 -4.38 -22.72 -16.44
C ILE A 187 -5.51 -21.84 -15.89
N ALA A 188 -6.64 -21.82 -16.58
CA ALA A 188 -7.82 -21.11 -16.12
C ALA A 188 -8.42 -21.77 -14.86
N TRP A 189 -9.00 -20.97 -13.99
CA TRP A 189 -9.82 -21.47 -12.88
C TRP A 189 -11.28 -21.52 -13.33
N ASN A 190 -11.79 -22.73 -13.61
CA ASN A 190 -13.08 -22.96 -14.25
C ASN A 190 -14.24 -23.14 -13.25
N GLU A 191 -14.23 -22.41 -12.13
CA GLU A 191 -15.33 -22.41 -11.18
C GLU A 191 -16.38 -21.38 -11.56
N ASN A 192 -17.66 -21.71 -11.35
CA ASN A 192 -18.78 -20.78 -11.58
C ASN A 192 -18.84 -19.75 -10.45
N PHE A 193 -17.98 -18.75 -10.49
CA PHE A 193 -18.08 -17.59 -9.61
C PHE A 193 -18.90 -16.49 -10.30
N SER A 194 -19.87 -15.90 -9.59
CA SER A 194 -20.68 -14.81 -10.13
C SER A 194 -19.79 -13.61 -10.48
N SER A 195 -20.03 -12.99 -11.64
CA SER A 195 -19.37 -11.75 -12.02
C SER A 195 -19.60 -10.65 -10.97
N ILE A 196 -18.61 -9.78 -10.81
CA ILE A 196 -18.69 -8.69 -9.83
C ILE A 196 -19.67 -7.64 -10.35
N ASP A 197 -20.77 -7.46 -9.63
CA ASP A 197 -21.73 -6.39 -9.88
C ASP A 197 -21.24 -5.08 -9.24
N TRP A 198 -20.35 -4.39 -9.96
CA TRP A 198 -19.80 -3.11 -9.54
C TRP A 198 -20.88 -2.05 -9.30
N SER A 199 -21.97 -2.07 -10.06
CA SER A 199 -23.08 -1.12 -9.88
C SER A 199 -23.67 -1.23 -8.48
N LYS A 200 -24.00 -2.45 -8.03
CA LYS A 200 -24.49 -2.69 -6.67
C LYS A 200 -23.48 -2.35 -5.58
N ILE A 201 -22.19 -2.54 -5.84
CA ILE A 201 -21.13 -2.18 -4.88
C ILE A 201 -21.07 -0.66 -4.72
N PHE A 202 -21.12 0.07 -5.84
CA PHE A 202 -21.18 1.53 -5.83
C PHE A 202 -22.49 2.05 -5.21
N ASP A 203 -23.64 1.43 -5.48
CA ASP A 203 -24.93 1.86 -4.90
C ASP A 203 -24.98 1.72 -3.37
N LYS A 204 -24.42 0.63 -2.82
CA LYS A 204 -24.32 0.44 -1.37
C LYS A 204 -23.47 1.50 -0.69
N ILE A 205 -22.48 2.00 -1.41
CA ILE A 205 -21.60 3.07 -0.97
C ILE A 205 -22.32 4.34 -1.36
N ASN A 206 -23.37 4.74 -0.62
CA ASN A 206 -24.23 5.92 -0.84
C ASN A 206 -23.48 7.12 -1.48
N LEU A 207 -23.29 7.10 -2.80
CA LEU A 207 -22.42 8.01 -3.57
C LEU A 207 -23.14 9.33 -3.77
N LYS A 208 -23.70 9.92 -2.70
CA LYS A 208 -24.14 11.32 -2.77
C LYS A 208 -22.97 12.13 -3.29
N GLU A 209 -23.21 12.83 -4.40
CA GLU A 209 -22.23 13.64 -5.12
C GLU A 209 -21.30 14.34 -4.14
N ILE A 210 -20.04 13.94 -4.16
CA ILE A 210 -19.01 14.68 -3.44
C ILE A 210 -18.79 15.95 -4.27
N LYS A 211 -19.40 17.04 -3.84
CA LYS A 211 -19.09 18.38 -4.37
C LYS A 211 -17.70 18.78 -3.81
N PHE A 212 -16.85 19.31 -4.70
CA PHE A 212 -15.48 19.89 -4.52
C PHE A 212 -14.30 18.88 -4.54
N SER A 213 -13.15 19.11 -5.19
CA SER A 213 -12.48 20.29 -5.80
C SER A 213 -11.87 20.00 -7.21
N ASN A 214 -11.32 21.01 -7.91
CA ASN A 214 -10.83 20.99 -9.30
C ASN A 214 -9.73 19.95 -9.66
N ILE A 215 -9.21 19.18 -8.70
CA ILE A 215 -8.17 18.17 -8.94
C ILE A 215 -8.80 16.78 -8.87
N ASN A 216 -9.13 16.23 -10.04
CA ASN A 216 -9.77 14.93 -10.17
C ASN A 216 -8.71 13.82 -10.40
N PHE A 217 -8.15 13.29 -9.30
CA PHE A 217 -7.27 12.12 -9.39
C PHE A 217 -8.06 10.91 -9.93
N LEU A 218 -7.78 10.54 -11.17
CA LEU A 218 -8.33 9.32 -11.74
C LEU A 218 -7.58 8.11 -11.16
N PRO A 219 -8.28 7.12 -10.57
CA PRO A 219 -7.63 5.95 -9.99
C PRO A 219 -7.27 4.93 -11.06
N GLY A 220 -6.31 4.08 -10.73
CA GLY A 220 -5.87 2.98 -11.57
C GLY A 220 -4.36 3.00 -11.80
N GLU A 221 -3.86 1.85 -12.20
CA GLU A 221 -2.43 1.65 -12.46
C GLU A 221 -1.95 2.52 -13.64
N ASN A 222 -2.69 2.55 -14.75
CA ASN A 222 -2.33 3.35 -15.92
C ASN A 222 -2.28 4.86 -15.59
N GLU A 223 -3.25 5.35 -14.84
CA GLU A 223 -3.29 6.75 -14.42
C GLU A 223 -2.14 7.10 -13.48
N ALA A 224 -1.73 6.17 -12.62
CA ALA A 224 -0.56 6.36 -11.78
C ALA A 224 0.73 6.51 -12.61
N TYR A 225 0.88 5.75 -13.70
CA TYR A 225 2.00 5.92 -14.63
C TYR A 225 1.95 7.25 -15.36
N ASN A 226 0.77 7.70 -15.82
CA ASN A 226 0.65 9.01 -16.47
C ASN A 226 1.08 10.16 -15.52
N ILE A 227 0.69 10.10 -14.25
CA ILE A 227 1.10 11.08 -13.23
C ILE A 227 2.60 11.01 -12.96
N LEU A 228 3.19 9.80 -12.95
CA LEU A 228 4.63 9.61 -12.83
C LEU A 228 5.39 10.23 -14.01
N GLU A 229 4.95 9.95 -15.24
CA GLU A 229 5.54 10.49 -16.47
C GLU A 229 5.48 12.02 -16.47
N GLU A 230 4.30 12.60 -16.20
CA GLU A 230 4.13 14.05 -16.08
C GLU A 230 5.09 14.64 -15.04
N PHE A 231 5.18 14.03 -13.86
CA PHE A 231 6.09 14.48 -12.80
C PHE A 231 7.55 14.47 -13.27
N LEU A 232 8.00 13.39 -13.89
CA LEU A 232 9.39 13.24 -14.35
C LEU A 232 9.75 14.21 -15.47
N GLU A 233 8.80 14.50 -16.36
CA GLU A 233 8.99 15.41 -17.49
C GLU A 233 8.94 16.88 -17.09
N THR A 234 8.04 17.25 -16.17
CA THR A 234 7.68 18.67 -15.96
C THR A 234 8.11 19.23 -14.60
N LYS A 235 8.22 18.40 -13.56
CA LYS A 235 8.37 18.87 -12.16
C LYS A 235 9.64 18.37 -11.48
N PHE A 236 10.16 17.21 -11.90
CA PHE A 236 11.20 16.49 -11.17
C PHE A 236 12.53 17.25 -11.05
N GLN A 237 12.92 18.05 -12.06
CA GLN A 237 14.16 18.84 -12.02
C GLN A 237 14.12 19.91 -10.92
N ASP A 238 12.96 20.56 -10.75
CA ASP A 238 12.77 21.66 -9.82
C ASP A 238 12.18 21.23 -8.46
N TYR A 239 11.83 19.95 -8.30
CA TYR A 239 11.25 19.39 -7.08
C TYR A 239 12.03 19.81 -5.82
N ASN A 240 13.36 19.71 -5.84
CA ASN A 240 14.19 20.04 -4.67
C ASN A 240 14.08 21.52 -4.28
N ASN A 241 13.85 22.42 -5.24
CA ASN A 241 13.79 23.85 -5.02
C ASN A 241 12.41 24.28 -4.50
N TYR A 242 11.34 23.64 -4.97
CA TYR A 242 9.96 24.12 -4.76
C TYR A 242 9.05 23.20 -3.94
N ARG A 243 9.47 21.98 -3.56
CA ARG A 243 8.61 21.03 -2.79
C ARG A 243 8.02 21.58 -1.48
N ASN A 244 8.65 22.61 -0.92
CA ASN A 244 8.23 23.22 0.35
C ASN A 244 7.34 24.46 0.14
N ASP A 245 7.14 24.89 -1.11
CA ASP A 245 6.24 25.99 -1.44
C ASP A 245 4.85 25.44 -1.79
N PRO A 246 3.85 25.59 -0.90
CA PRO A 246 2.51 25.08 -1.16
C PRO A 246 1.75 25.82 -2.26
N ASN A 247 2.27 26.95 -2.77
CA ASN A 247 1.65 27.71 -3.86
C ASN A 247 2.06 27.19 -5.25
N LEU A 248 3.03 26.26 -5.30
CA LEU A 248 3.56 25.70 -6.54
C LEU A 248 3.17 24.23 -6.66
N ASP A 249 2.70 23.81 -7.84
CA ASP A 249 2.51 22.39 -8.16
C ASP A 249 3.85 21.73 -8.51
N ALA A 250 4.71 21.62 -7.50
CA ALA A 250 6.08 21.12 -7.62
C ALA A 250 6.26 19.70 -7.06
N ILE A 251 5.20 19.09 -6.50
CA ILE A 251 5.26 17.74 -5.93
C ILE A 251 4.82 16.68 -6.95
N SER A 252 5.07 15.41 -6.64
CA SER A 252 4.78 14.31 -7.58
C SER A 252 3.30 13.97 -7.72
N ASN A 253 2.47 14.35 -6.74
CA ASN A 253 1.07 13.95 -6.66
C ASN A 253 0.83 12.42 -6.69
N LEU A 254 1.87 11.62 -6.41
CA LEU A 254 1.84 10.16 -6.44
C LEU A 254 1.29 9.52 -5.16
N SER A 255 1.12 10.26 -4.07
CA SER A 255 0.75 9.69 -2.76
C SER A 255 -0.58 8.92 -2.74
N PRO A 256 -1.66 9.29 -3.47
CA PRO A 256 -2.88 8.48 -3.51
C PRO A 256 -2.63 7.12 -4.17
N TYR A 257 -1.85 7.10 -5.25
CA TYR A 257 -1.51 5.90 -5.99
C TYR A 257 -0.57 4.99 -5.20
N LEU A 258 0.42 5.57 -4.53
CA LEU A 258 1.33 4.84 -3.63
C LEU A 258 0.56 4.26 -2.44
N HIS A 259 -0.37 5.00 -1.83
CA HIS A 259 -1.16 4.54 -0.69
C HIS A 259 -1.95 3.25 -1.01
N PHE A 260 -2.64 3.22 -2.14
CA PHE A 260 -3.38 2.04 -2.60
C PHE A 260 -2.52 1.03 -3.37
N GLY A 261 -1.23 1.31 -3.50
CA GLY A 261 -0.30 0.49 -4.26
C GLY A 261 -0.72 0.31 -5.73
N GLN A 262 -1.34 1.31 -6.33
CA GLN A 262 -1.65 1.38 -7.76
C GLN A 262 -0.38 1.66 -8.60
N VAL A 263 0.69 2.12 -7.96
CA VAL A 263 2.05 2.17 -8.53
C VAL A 263 3.07 1.71 -7.49
N SER A 264 4.11 1.03 -7.95
CA SER A 264 5.22 0.59 -7.10
C SER A 264 6.18 1.75 -6.80
N SER A 265 6.53 1.95 -5.53
CA SER A 265 7.58 2.91 -5.17
C SER A 265 8.94 2.56 -5.79
N GLN A 266 9.23 1.25 -5.94
CA GLN A 266 10.42 0.77 -6.64
C GLN A 266 10.40 1.18 -8.11
N ARG A 267 9.26 1.04 -8.80
CA ARG A 267 9.11 1.50 -10.18
C ARG A 267 9.34 3.00 -10.31
N VAL A 268 8.74 3.80 -9.42
CA VAL A 268 8.95 5.25 -9.42
C VAL A 268 10.43 5.59 -9.32
N VAL A 269 11.17 4.93 -8.43
CA VAL A 269 12.63 5.12 -8.30
C VAL A 269 13.39 4.64 -9.53
N LEU A 270 13.01 3.50 -10.11
CA LEU A 270 13.64 2.97 -11.34
C LEU A 270 13.47 3.92 -12.53
N GLU A 271 12.32 4.59 -12.68
CA GLU A 271 12.11 5.58 -13.74
C GLU A 271 12.81 6.91 -13.42
N ALA A 272 12.72 7.39 -12.18
CA ALA A 272 13.38 8.62 -11.76
C ALA A 272 14.91 8.57 -11.95
N GLN A 273 15.55 7.42 -11.66
CA GLN A 273 17.00 7.30 -11.83
C GLN A 273 17.46 7.31 -13.30
N LYS A 274 16.57 7.05 -14.26
CA LYS A 274 16.86 7.19 -15.69
C LYS A 274 16.98 8.66 -16.08
N VAL A 275 16.21 9.54 -15.42
CA VAL A 275 16.23 10.99 -15.64
C VAL A 275 17.33 11.66 -14.83
N ASN A 276 17.41 11.37 -13.52
CA ASN A 276 18.43 11.90 -12.63
C ASN A 276 18.99 10.77 -11.74
N PRO A 277 20.16 10.19 -12.09
CA PRO A 277 20.74 9.06 -11.37
C PRO A 277 20.93 9.33 -9.87
N ILE A 278 20.71 8.29 -9.07
CA ILE A 278 20.91 8.34 -7.61
C ILE A 278 22.41 8.52 -7.33
N ARG A 279 22.82 9.74 -6.96
CA ARG A 279 24.18 10.02 -6.47
C ARG A 279 24.28 9.84 -4.96
N GLU A 280 23.33 10.42 -4.24
CA GLU A 280 23.19 10.31 -2.79
C GLU A 280 21.72 10.21 -2.42
N LEU A 281 21.37 9.32 -1.49
CA LEU A 281 19.99 9.22 -1.00
C LEU A 281 19.51 10.48 -0.28
N LYS A 282 20.43 11.37 0.15
CA LYS A 282 20.08 12.65 0.74
C LYS A 282 19.44 13.61 -0.26
N SER A 283 19.50 13.33 -1.57
CA SER A 283 18.76 14.12 -2.56
C SER A 283 17.25 14.02 -2.28
N SER A 284 16.58 15.17 -2.29
CA SER A 284 15.27 15.35 -1.69
C SER A 284 14.22 14.30 -2.08
N PHE A 285 14.06 14.01 -3.38
CA PHE A 285 13.04 13.08 -3.84
C PHE A 285 13.30 11.63 -3.37
N TYR A 286 14.55 11.16 -3.51
CA TYR A 286 14.94 9.80 -3.10
C TYR A 286 14.91 9.63 -1.56
N ASP A 287 15.22 10.68 -0.78
CA ASP A 287 15.07 10.62 0.67
C ASP A 287 13.59 10.46 1.07
N GLU A 288 12.68 11.18 0.41
CA GLU A 288 11.24 11.11 0.71
C GLU A 288 10.64 9.76 0.31
N ILE A 289 10.83 9.32 -0.94
CA ILE A 289 10.17 8.12 -1.47
C ILE A 289 10.79 6.80 -0.99
N ILE A 290 12.09 6.79 -0.65
CA ILE A 290 12.77 5.60 -0.14
C ILE A 290 12.87 5.69 1.38
N VAL A 291 13.66 6.62 1.90
CA VAL A 291 14.05 6.61 3.32
C VAL A 291 12.88 6.95 4.23
N ARG A 292 12.15 8.05 3.97
CA ARG A 292 11.07 8.51 4.85
C ARG A 292 9.82 7.64 4.75
N LYS A 293 9.48 7.19 3.54
CA LYS A 293 8.41 6.21 3.34
C LYS A 293 8.71 4.89 4.07
N GLU A 294 9.89 4.28 3.84
CA GLU A 294 10.23 3.00 4.49
C GLU A 294 10.49 3.14 6.00
N LEU A 295 10.93 4.32 6.48
CA LEU A 295 11.00 4.63 7.91
C LEU A 295 9.62 4.64 8.56
N SER A 296 8.59 5.11 7.86
CA SER A 296 7.22 5.10 8.36
C SER A 296 6.71 3.67 8.53
N ASP A 297 7.02 2.78 7.58
CA ASP A 297 6.73 1.35 7.71
C ASP A 297 7.53 0.72 8.87
N ASN A 298 8.82 1.04 9.00
CA ASN A 298 9.68 0.60 10.11
C ASN A 298 9.09 1.01 11.47
N PHE A 299 8.66 2.27 11.60
CA PHE A 299 8.05 2.77 12.83
C PHE A 299 6.77 2.00 13.16
N CYS A 300 5.83 1.91 12.23
CA CYS A 300 4.57 1.21 12.45
C CYS A 300 4.75 -0.29 12.75
N TYR A 301 5.79 -0.93 12.21
CA TYR A 301 6.05 -2.35 12.46
C TYR A 301 6.64 -2.61 13.85
N TYR A 302 7.64 -1.81 14.26
CA TYR A 302 8.37 -2.04 15.51
C TYR A 302 7.76 -1.30 16.72
N GLU A 303 6.89 -0.31 16.51
CA GLU A 303 6.22 0.43 17.58
C GLU A 303 4.75 0.02 17.67
N SER A 304 4.41 -0.86 18.61
CA SER A 304 3.02 -1.28 18.82
C SER A 304 2.09 -0.13 19.22
N ASN A 305 2.62 1.01 19.66
CA ASN A 305 1.86 2.20 20.02
C ASN A 305 1.99 3.34 19.00
N TYR A 306 2.22 3.03 17.71
CA TYR A 306 2.47 4.03 16.66
C TYR A 306 1.35 5.08 16.48
N ASP A 307 0.15 4.81 17.01
CA ASP A 307 -1.06 5.61 16.88
C ASP A 307 -1.45 6.34 18.19
N ASN A 308 -0.59 6.33 19.21
CA ASN A 308 -0.89 6.98 20.49
C ASN A 308 0.37 7.52 21.19
N PHE A 309 0.14 8.27 22.28
CA PHE A 309 1.18 8.96 23.04
C PHE A 309 2.32 8.05 23.49
N GLU A 310 2.05 6.77 23.77
CA GLU A 310 3.09 5.86 24.25
C GLU A 310 4.14 5.50 23.21
N GLY A 311 3.83 5.66 21.92
CA GLY A 311 4.76 5.43 20.82
C GLY A 311 5.84 6.52 20.67
N PHE A 312 5.72 7.64 21.41
CA PHE A 312 6.70 8.71 21.38
C PHE A 312 8.02 8.32 22.07
N PRO A 313 9.17 8.87 21.63
CA PRO A 313 10.44 8.75 22.34
C PRO A 313 10.34 9.26 23.79
N SER A 314 11.12 8.70 24.71
CA SER A 314 11.04 9.06 26.15
C SER A 314 11.21 10.55 26.41
N TRP A 315 12.19 11.21 25.75
CA TRP A 315 12.41 12.66 25.89
C TRP A 315 11.19 13.48 25.45
N ALA A 316 10.46 13.03 24.42
CA ALA A 316 9.25 13.70 23.93
C ALA A 316 8.09 13.51 24.92
N LYS A 317 7.97 12.32 25.52
CA LYS A 317 6.98 12.06 26.58
C LYS A 317 7.24 12.89 27.82
N GLU A 318 8.50 12.96 28.25
CA GLU A 318 8.94 13.76 29.39
C GLU A 318 8.62 15.25 29.18
N THR A 319 9.05 15.84 28.06
CA THR A 319 8.77 17.25 27.78
C THR A 319 7.27 17.55 27.67
N LEU A 320 6.49 16.71 26.97
CA LEU A 320 5.05 16.90 26.84
C LEU A 320 4.32 16.76 28.19
N ASN A 321 4.82 15.92 29.10
CA ASN A 321 4.26 15.77 30.44
C ASN A 321 4.58 16.96 31.35
N VAL A 322 5.79 17.53 31.25
CA VAL A 322 6.15 18.77 31.97
C VAL A 322 5.20 19.91 31.57
N HIS A 323 4.91 20.05 30.28
CA HIS A 323 4.03 21.09 29.73
C HIS A 323 2.53 20.70 29.71
N ARG A 324 2.12 19.67 30.47
CA ARG A 324 0.73 19.19 30.44
C ARG A 324 -0.24 20.18 31.07
N ASN A 325 0.19 20.96 32.05
CA ASN A 325 -0.65 21.89 32.80
C ASN A 325 -0.52 23.35 32.35
N ASP A 326 0.29 23.62 31.31
CA ASP A 326 0.42 24.95 30.73
C ASP A 326 -0.93 25.43 30.21
N GLU A 327 -1.27 26.70 30.43
CA GLU A 327 -2.49 27.28 29.86
C GLU A 327 -2.36 27.33 28.33
N ARG A 328 -3.36 26.79 27.61
CA ARG A 328 -3.40 26.86 26.15
C ARG A 328 -4.12 28.15 25.77
N GLU A 329 -3.45 28.97 24.96
CA GLU A 329 -4.03 30.21 24.43
C GLU A 329 -5.34 29.96 23.65
N TYR A 330 -5.41 28.81 22.95
CA TYR A 330 -6.60 28.38 22.21
C TYR A 330 -6.87 26.88 22.43
N ILE A 331 -8.14 26.53 22.63
CA ILE A 331 -8.61 25.13 22.73
C ILE A 331 -9.75 24.96 21.73
N TYR A 332 -9.52 24.11 20.73
CA TYR A 332 -10.48 23.79 19.69
C TYR A 332 -11.07 22.40 19.89
N SER A 333 -12.36 22.28 19.60
CA SER A 333 -13.02 21.01 19.39
C SER A 333 -12.58 20.36 18.07
N LYS A 334 -12.87 19.05 17.94
CA LYS A 334 -12.64 18.32 16.70
C LYS A 334 -13.43 18.93 15.53
N GLU A 335 -14.66 19.36 15.76
CA GLU A 335 -15.53 19.95 14.75
C GLU A 335 -15.00 21.31 14.27
N GLU A 336 -14.42 22.12 15.15
CA GLU A 336 -13.79 23.38 14.76
C GLU A 336 -12.59 23.14 13.84
N PHE A 337 -11.72 22.17 14.15
CA PHE A 337 -10.63 21.79 13.25
C PHE A 337 -11.13 21.23 11.92
N GLU A 338 -12.15 20.36 11.93
CA GLU A 338 -12.72 19.76 10.71
C GLU A 338 -13.34 20.80 9.77
N ASN A 339 -13.87 21.91 10.31
CA ASN A 339 -14.53 22.97 9.55
C ASN A 339 -13.67 24.24 9.38
N ALA A 340 -12.35 24.16 9.56
CA ALA A 340 -11.44 25.29 9.39
C ALA A 340 -11.72 26.49 10.32
N LYS A 341 -12.36 26.28 11.47
CA LYS A 341 -12.79 27.35 12.38
C LYS A 341 -11.73 27.66 13.44
N THR A 342 -10.53 28.00 13.00
CA THR A 342 -9.43 28.40 13.90
C THR A 342 -9.15 29.90 13.82
N HIS A 343 -8.46 30.45 14.83
CA HIS A 343 -8.04 31.85 14.83
C HIS A 343 -6.96 32.15 13.78
N ASP A 344 -6.18 31.13 13.38
CA ASP A 344 -5.09 31.25 12.43
C ASP A 344 -5.58 31.05 11.01
N TYR A 345 -5.59 32.13 10.24
CA TYR A 345 -5.99 32.13 8.83
C TYR A 345 -5.20 31.13 7.99
N THR A 346 -3.92 30.89 8.27
CA THR A 346 -3.12 29.91 7.52
C THR A 346 -3.53 28.47 7.83
N CYS A 347 -3.94 28.19 9.07
CA CYS A 347 -4.50 26.90 9.45
C CYS A 347 -5.88 26.68 8.80
N SER A 348 -6.70 27.73 8.76
CA SER A 348 -8.03 27.69 8.14
C SER A 348 -7.97 27.59 6.61
N ASN A 349 -7.02 28.27 5.96
CA ASN A 349 -6.83 28.23 4.50
C ASN A 349 -6.25 26.91 3.97
N ARG A 350 -5.62 26.09 4.81
CA ARG A 350 -5.22 24.73 4.40
C ARG A 350 -6.41 23.84 4.04
N SER A 351 -7.61 24.22 4.48
CA SER A 351 -8.89 23.60 4.11
C SER A 351 -9.65 24.36 3.02
N GLU A 352 -9.45 25.67 2.87
CA GLU A 352 -10.23 26.52 1.96
C GLU A 352 -9.58 26.79 0.60
N ASN A 353 -8.25 26.60 0.43
CA ASN A 353 -7.56 26.79 -0.85
C ASN A 353 -7.76 25.61 -1.83
N CYS A 354 -9.02 25.23 -2.02
CA CYS A 354 -9.53 24.30 -3.02
C CYS A 354 -10.82 24.88 -3.65
N GLU A 355 -10.80 26.18 -3.99
CA GLU A 355 -11.78 26.76 -4.92
C GLU A 355 -11.29 26.70 -6.37
#